data_AF-A0AAD9PE71-F1
#
_entry.id   AF-A0AAD9PE71-F1
#
_cell.length_a   1.000
_cell.length_b   1.000
_cell.length_c   1.000
_cell.angle_alpha   90.00
_cell.angle_beta   90.00
_cell.angle_gamma   90.00
#
_symmetry.space_group_name_H-M   'P 1'
#
loop_
_entity.id
_entity.type
_entity.pdbx_description
1 polymer ?
#
loop_
_entity_poly.entity_id
_entity_poly.type
_entity_poly.pdbx_seq_one_letter_code
_entity_poly.pdbx_strand_id
1 'polypeptide(L)'
;MVAGADSVYGLLGDPCDCQNYYQCEYNTTTNAFIALQRACNPCEKWDQDVLTCVRDESKGDCTWAPTTAGIGYCPLEVVEGNAYQFRLGNETMDCAPGTMFNLTVCTCVRYEPYFPMLRGITCVTFDEGIKASQGLWLYNANVEEADVDCKSGKCGFFNSTLQSKLELAYFSNAFDRFESFSLSFFFKRSAGEAGSRSLVDNAECDNEGSVFARSVAGGVQGSATNSSGVSATYENLAADDEWHQYAMSYDGETARFYVDGLFQAEEQLGGRLNRVKAPLVFGGCVCGGDCFFDGYLDTVRTTV
;
A
#
# COMPACT_ATOMS: atom_id res chain seq x y z
N MET A 1 -28.61 9.31 -19.64
CA MET A 1 -28.30 8.05 -18.95
C MET A 1 -27.86 7.02 -19.97
N VAL A 2 -26.54 6.88 -20.16
CA VAL A 2 -25.86 5.64 -20.54
C VAL A 2 -24.55 5.68 -19.78
N ALA A 3 -24.26 4.61 -19.05
CA ALA A 3 -23.09 4.45 -18.20
C ALA A 3 -21.80 4.57 -19.02
N GLY A 4 -20.81 5.27 -18.47
CA GLY A 4 -19.44 5.24 -18.97
C GLY A 4 -18.92 3.81 -18.83
N ALA A 5 -18.63 3.17 -19.96
CA ALA A 5 -17.99 1.88 -19.97
C ALA A 5 -16.50 2.11 -19.67
N ASP A 6 -16.08 1.74 -18.46
CA ASP A 6 -14.67 1.63 -18.11
C ASP A 6 -14.02 0.58 -19.01
N SER A 7 -13.11 1.00 -19.89
CA SER A 7 -12.25 0.08 -20.63
C SER A 7 -11.25 -0.53 -19.64
N VAL A 8 -11.47 -1.79 -19.25
CA VAL A 8 -10.54 -2.56 -18.42
C VAL A 8 -9.38 -3.01 -19.30
N TYR A 9 -8.20 -2.43 -19.08
CA TYR A 9 -6.95 -2.88 -19.69
C TYR A 9 -6.29 -3.92 -18.79
N GLY A 10 -6.03 -5.11 -19.33
CA GLY A 10 -5.25 -6.15 -18.65
C GLY A 10 -3.89 -6.31 -19.31
N LEU A 11 -2.82 -6.28 -18.54
CA LEU A 11 -1.46 -6.55 -19.02
C LEU A 11 -0.98 -7.86 -18.40
N LEU A 12 -0.67 -8.84 -19.26
CA LEU A 12 -0.24 -10.17 -18.84
C LEU A 12 1.01 -10.57 -19.59
N GLY A 13 2.06 -10.96 -18.90
CA GLY A 13 3.29 -11.45 -19.50
C GLY A 13 3.04 -12.66 -20.35
N ASP A 14 3.73 -12.75 -21.48
CA ASP A 14 3.66 -13.94 -22.29
C ASP A 14 4.35 -15.09 -21.53
N PRO A 15 3.63 -16.17 -21.19
CA PRO A 15 4.16 -17.26 -20.36
C PRO A 15 5.23 -18.09 -21.09
N CYS A 16 5.37 -17.92 -22.40
CA CYS A 16 6.31 -18.65 -23.25
C CYS A 16 7.47 -17.78 -23.73
N ASP A 17 7.33 -16.45 -23.72
CA ASP A 17 8.39 -15.54 -24.14
C ASP A 17 8.42 -14.28 -23.28
N CYS A 18 9.40 -14.21 -22.37
CA CYS A 18 9.57 -13.06 -21.49
C CYS A 18 9.91 -11.75 -22.23
N GLN A 19 10.14 -11.75 -23.55
CA GLN A 19 10.25 -10.51 -24.34
C GLN A 19 8.88 -10.00 -24.81
N ASN A 20 7.80 -10.74 -24.58
CA ASN A 20 6.47 -10.38 -25.02
C ASN A 20 5.48 -10.30 -23.85
N TYR A 21 4.39 -9.58 -24.07
CA TYR A 21 3.24 -9.51 -23.18
C TYR A 21 1.96 -9.34 -23.99
N TYR A 22 0.83 -9.73 -23.41
CA TYR A 22 -0.50 -9.51 -23.93
C TYR A 22 -1.11 -8.28 -23.30
N GLN A 23 -1.54 -7.36 -24.16
CA GLN A 23 -2.40 -6.25 -23.82
C GLN A 23 -3.83 -6.62 -24.20
N CYS A 24 -4.65 -6.89 -23.18
CA CYS A 24 -6.06 -7.20 -23.33
C CYS A 24 -6.87 -5.90 -23.34
N GLU A 25 -7.55 -5.65 -24.44
CA GLU A 25 -8.47 -4.55 -24.62
C GLU A 25 -9.90 -5.08 -24.69
N TYR A 26 -10.81 -4.47 -23.95
CA TYR A 26 -12.23 -4.83 -24.03
C TYR A 26 -12.90 -4.07 -25.17
N ASN A 27 -13.26 -4.78 -26.24
CA ASN A 27 -13.99 -4.21 -27.36
C ASN A 27 -15.48 -4.15 -27.02
N THR A 28 -15.97 -2.94 -26.76
CA THR A 28 -17.35 -2.65 -26.37
C THR A 28 -18.36 -2.86 -27.50
N THR A 29 -17.91 -2.86 -28.76
CA THR A 29 -18.78 -3.07 -29.93
C THR A 29 -19.05 -4.56 -30.15
N THR A 30 -18.05 -5.41 -29.95
CA THR A 30 -18.18 -6.87 -30.09
C THR A 30 -18.43 -7.57 -28.76
N ASN A 31 -18.42 -6.83 -27.64
CA ASN A 31 -18.54 -7.34 -26.28
C ASN A 31 -17.53 -8.49 -26.00
N ALA A 32 -16.27 -8.29 -26.39
CA ALA A 32 -15.24 -9.31 -26.30
C ALA A 32 -13.89 -8.71 -25.91
N PHE A 33 -13.09 -9.45 -25.15
CA PHE A 33 -11.69 -9.10 -24.90
C PHE A 33 -10.83 -9.50 -26.10
N ILE A 34 -10.05 -8.56 -26.59
CA ILE A 34 -9.06 -8.75 -27.65
C ILE A 34 -7.69 -8.72 -26.98
N ALA A 35 -6.97 -9.84 -27.04
CA ALA A 35 -5.59 -9.91 -26.56
C ALA A 35 -4.63 -9.58 -27.71
N LEU A 36 -3.88 -8.49 -27.57
CA LEU A 36 -2.86 -8.07 -28.52
C LEU A 36 -1.48 -8.40 -27.94
N GLN A 37 -0.74 -9.27 -28.61
CA GLN A 37 0.64 -9.58 -28.22
C GLN A 37 1.56 -8.41 -28.61
N ARG A 38 2.40 -7.97 -27.67
CA ARG A 38 3.33 -6.84 -27.78
C ARG A 38 4.73 -7.29 -27.36
N ALA A 39 5.75 -6.76 -28.02
CA ALA A 39 7.14 -7.05 -27.73
C ALA A 39 7.79 -5.90 -26.95
N CYS A 40 8.63 -6.25 -25.97
CA CYS A 40 9.60 -5.37 -25.37
C CYS A 40 10.76 -5.08 -26.33
N ASN A 41 11.53 -4.01 -26.05
CA ASN A 41 12.66 -3.69 -26.90
C ASN A 41 13.74 -4.79 -26.85
N PRO A 42 14.65 -4.88 -27.84
CA PRO A 42 15.62 -5.97 -27.99
C PRO A 42 16.56 -6.26 -26.78
N CYS A 43 16.61 -5.38 -25.77
CA CYS A 43 17.41 -5.53 -24.54
C CYS A 43 16.58 -5.48 -23.24
N GLU A 44 15.27 -5.63 -23.38
CA GLU A 44 14.32 -5.62 -22.27
C GLU A 44 13.60 -6.97 -22.17
N LYS A 45 12.99 -7.21 -21.02
CA LYS A 45 12.06 -8.30 -20.76
C LYS A 45 10.83 -7.73 -20.05
N TRP A 46 9.68 -8.33 -20.27
CA TRP A 46 8.47 -8.02 -19.53
C TRP A 46 8.63 -8.46 -18.07
N ASP A 47 8.26 -7.57 -17.16
CA ASP A 47 8.20 -7.84 -15.74
C ASP A 47 6.74 -7.73 -15.27
N GLN A 48 6.20 -8.88 -14.85
CA GLN A 48 4.79 -9.00 -14.45
C GLN A 48 4.47 -8.30 -13.14
N ASP A 49 5.47 -8.07 -12.29
CA ASP A 49 5.28 -7.47 -10.97
C ASP A 49 5.19 -5.94 -11.06
N VAL A 50 5.84 -5.35 -12.07
CA VAL A 50 5.79 -3.89 -12.34
C VAL A 50 4.99 -3.52 -13.60
N LEU A 51 4.47 -4.52 -14.33
CA LEU A 51 3.64 -4.37 -15.53
C LEU A 51 4.29 -3.49 -16.61
N THR A 52 5.60 -3.64 -16.82
CA THR A 52 6.34 -2.92 -17.87
C THR A 52 7.55 -3.71 -18.36
N CYS A 53 8.12 -3.29 -19.49
CA CYS A 53 9.40 -3.78 -19.96
C CYS A 53 10.54 -3.20 -19.13
N VAL A 54 11.39 -4.06 -18.58
CA VAL A 54 12.57 -3.70 -17.78
C VAL A 54 13.83 -4.21 -18.46
N ARG A 55 14.98 -3.64 -18.12
CA ARG A 55 16.26 -4.06 -18.68
C ARG A 55 16.53 -5.54 -18.36
N ASP A 56 16.92 -6.30 -19.37
CA ASP A 56 17.31 -7.69 -19.20
C ASP A 56 18.82 -7.79 -18.89
N GLU A 57 19.14 -7.92 -17.61
CA GLU A 57 20.52 -8.02 -17.12
C GLU A 57 21.29 -9.24 -17.66
N SER A 58 20.57 -10.26 -18.14
CA SER A 58 21.17 -11.47 -18.69
C SER A 58 21.76 -11.31 -20.09
N LYS A 59 21.42 -10.21 -20.79
CA LYS A 59 21.81 -9.99 -22.20
C LYS A 59 23.17 -9.30 -22.40
N GLY A 60 23.91 -8.98 -21.32
CA GLY A 60 25.25 -8.34 -21.42
C GLY A 60 25.23 -6.98 -22.13
N ASP A 61 26.40 -6.35 -22.32
CA ASP A 61 26.54 -4.99 -22.87
C ASP A 61 25.90 -4.81 -24.26
N CYS A 62 24.61 -4.47 -24.27
CA CYS A 62 23.92 -3.89 -25.41
C CYS A 62 24.54 -2.53 -25.70
N THR A 63 25.51 -2.48 -26.62
CA THR A 63 25.98 -1.21 -27.15
C THR A 63 24.93 -0.69 -28.12
N TRP A 64 24.08 0.23 -27.65
CA TRP A 64 23.36 1.10 -28.57
C TRP A 64 24.41 1.82 -29.40
N ALA A 65 24.45 1.55 -30.71
CA ALA A 65 25.26 2.32 -31.62
C ALA A 65 24.81 3.79 -31.51
N PRO A 66 25.64 4.69 -30.96
CA PRO A 66 25.21 6.04 -30.68
C PRO A 66 25.22 6.79 -32.00
N THR A 67 24.04 7.06 -32.55
CA THR A 67 23.92 8.17 -33.51
C THR A 67 23.95 9.45 -32.68
N THR A 68 25.16 10.01 -32.62
CA THR A 68 25.55 11.37 -32.26
C THR A 68 24.41 12.42 -32.20
N ALA A 69 23.74 12.51 -31.07
CA ALA A 69 23.20 13.76 -30.48
C ALA A 69 22.85 13.49 -29.00
N GLY A 70 23.15 14.46 -28.12
CA GLY A 70 23.22 14.27 -26.66
C GLY A 70 21.92 13.91 -25.93
N ILE A 71 22.10 13.53 -24.66
CA ILE A 71 21.18 13.69 -23.51
C ILE A 71 19.67 13.77 -23.86
N GLY A 72 18.93 12.68 -23.65
CA GLY A 72 17.47 12.72 -23.43
C GLY A 72 16.57 13.02 -24.63
N TYR A 73 16.58 12.18 -25.67
CA TYR A 73 15.54 12.22 -26.70
C TYR A 73 14.47 11.15 -26.49
N CYS A 74 13.26 11.63 -26.18
CA CYS A 74 12.05 10.82 -26.16
C CYS A 74 11.48 10.68 -27.58
N PRO A 75 11.31 9.47 -28.14
CA PRO A 75 10.69 9.27 -29.47
C PRO A 75 9.17 9.54 -29.51
N LEU A 76 8.55 9.86 -28.38
CA LEU A 76 7.12 10.14 -28.24
C LEU A 76 6.89 11.65 -28.15
N GLU A 77 5.81 12.14 -28.75
CA GLU A 77 5.49 13.57 -28.70
C GLU A 77 4.42 13.87 -27.64
N VAL A 78 4.45 15.08 -27.08
CA VAL A 78 3.39 15.57 -26.19
C VAL A 78 2.14 15.93 -26.99
N VAL A 79 0.96 15.67 -26.43
CA VAL A 79 -0.29 16.25 -26.92
C VAL A 79 -0.48 17.61 -26.24
N GLU A 80 -0.38 18.70 -27.00
CA GLU A 80 -0.54 20.05 -26.44
C GLU A 80 -1.90 20.20 -25.72
N GLY A 81 -1.85 20.59 -24.44
CA GLY A 81 -3.03 20.77 -23.61
C GLY A 81 -3.62 19.50 -22.99
N ASN A 82 -3.05 18.31 -23.25
CA ASN A 82 -3.50 17.07 -22.62
C ASN A 82 -2.33 16.20 -22.12
N ALA A 83 -2.02 16.32 -20.82
CA ALA A 83 -0.93 15.57 -20.19
C ALA A 83 -1.23 14.07 -19.99
N TYR A 84 -2.47 13.63 -20.22
CA TYR A 84 -2.88 12.23 -20.11
C TYR A 84 -2.72 11.48 -21.45
N GLN A 85 -2.13 12.12 -22.46
CA GLN A 85 -1.97 11.56 -23.79
C GLN A 85 -0.56 11.82 -24.35
N PHE A 86 -0.11 10.94 -25.24
CA PHE A 86 1.14 11.10 -25.99
C PHE A 86 0.95 10.64 -27.43
N ARG A 87 1.86 11.05 -28.32
CA ARG A 87 1.87 10.58 -29.72
C ARG A 87 2.97 9.57 -29.96
N LEU A 88 2.60 8.47 -30.59
CA LEU A 88 3.52 7.50 -31.16
C LEU A 88 3.38 7.60 -32.69
N GLY A 89 4.22 8.41 -33.32
CA GLY A 89 4.06 8.77 -34.73
C GLY A 89 2.80 9.61 -34.96
N ASN A 90 1.90 9.17 -35.84
CA ASN A 90 0.65 9.88 -36.14
C ASN A 90 -0.54 9.47 -35.25
N GLU A 91 -0.35 8.51 -34.34
CA GLU A 91 -1.40 8.00 -33.47
C GLU A 91 -1.32 8.66 -32.09
N THR A 92 -2.48 8.98 -31.52
CA THR A 92 -2.60 9.49 -30.14
C THR A 92 -2.94 8.33 -29.22
N MET A 93 -2.16 8.20 -28.16
CA MET A 93 -2.28 7.14 -27.16
C MET A 93 -2.68 7.77 -25.83
N ASP A 94 -3.62 7.15 -25.13
CA ASP A 94 -3.97 7.49 -23.76
C ASP A 94 -2.97 6.86 -22.78
N CYS A 95 -2.58 7.63 -21.78
CA CYS A 95 -1.93 7.11 -20.59
C CYS A 95 -2.93 6.29 -19.77
N ALA A 96 -2.43 5.33 -18.99
CA ALA A 96 -3.27 4.59 -18.06
C ALA A 96 -3.95 5.53 -17.06
N PRO A 97 -5.17 5.23 -16.58
CA PRO A 97 -5.85 6.03 -15.57
C PRO A 97 -4.94 6.32 -14.37
N GLY A 98 -4.83 7.60 -13.97
CA GLY A 98 -3.96 8.04 -12.87
C GLY A 98 -2.49 8.29 -13.24
N THR A 99 -2.12 8.22 -14.53
CA THR A 99 -0.78 8.52 -15.03
C THR A 99 -0.80 9.68 -16.03
N MET A 100 0.32 10.40 -16.16
CA MET A 100 0.52 11.47 -17.15
C MET A 100 1.83 11.24 -17.90
N PHE A 101 1.83 11.63 -19.17
CA PHE A 101 3.01 11.51 -20.01
C PHE A 101 4.11 12.46 -19.55
N ASN A 102 5.29 11.91 -19.24
CA ASN A 102 6.46 12.66 -18.83
C ASN A 102 7.55 12.56 -19.91
N LEU A 103 7.81 13.69 -20.56
CA LEU A 103 8.75 13.80 -21.67
C LEU A 103 10.21 13.53 -21.25
N THR A 104 10.56 13.77 -19.98
CA THR A 104 11.92 13.57 -19.45
C THR A 104 12.28 12.10 -19.35
N VAL A 105 11.33 11.26 -18.95
CA VAL A 105 11.49 9.79 -18.85
C VAL A 105 10.84 9.04 -20.02
N CYS A 106 10.21 9.77 -20.93
CA CYS A 106 9.58 9.27 -22.15
C CYS A 106 8.52 8.17 -21.96
N THR A 107 7.68 8.30 -20.94
CA THR A 107 6.59 7.36 -20.69
C THR A 107 5.49 7.99 -19.83
N CYS A 108 4.35 7.32 -19.72
CA CYS A 108 3.32 7.67 -18.76
C CYS A 108 3.78 7.26 -17.36
N VAL A 109 3.95 8.23 -16.49
CA VAL A 109 4.31 8.02 -15.09
C VAL A 109 3.13 8.38 -14.21
N ARG A 110 3.03 7.76 -13.04
CA ARG A 110 2.03 8.20 -12.06
C ARG A 110 2.26 9.67 -11.72
N TYR A 111 1.17 10.41 -11.59
CA TYR A 111 1.21 11.78 -11.12
C TYR A 111 1.78 11.80 -9.69
N GLU A 112 3.06 12.13 -9.57
CA GLU A 112 3.69 12.47 -8.29
C GLU A 112 3.99 13.97 -8.30
N PRO A 113 3.06 14.83 -7.85
CA PRO A 113 3.40 16.21 -7.63
C PRO A 113 4.25 16.28 -6.36
N TYR A 114 5.58 16.36 -6.51
CA TYR A 114 6.48 16.84 -5.45
C TYR A 114 6.27 16.25 -4.04
N PHE A 115 6.30 14.92 -3.90
CA PHE A 115 6.72 14.32 -2.63
C PHE A 115 8.07 13.68 -2.86
N PRO A 116 9.18 14.33 -2.44
CA PRO A 116 10.46 13.63 -2.43
C PRO A 116 10.27 12.38 -1.58
N MET A 117 10.76 11.23 -2.05
CA MET A 117 10.86 10.01 -1.26
C MET A 117 11.35 10.37 0.13
N LEU A 118 10.45 10.31 1.12
CA LEU A 118 10.67 10.17 2.56
C LEU A 118 9.30 10.20 3.26
N ARG A 119 8.92 9.06 3.86
CA ARG A 119 7.90 8.86 4.92
C ARG A 119 6.43 8.67 4.50
N GLY A 120 6.09 7.42 4.14
CA GLY A 120 4.71 6.95 3.95
C GLY A 120 4.62 5.65 3.16
N ILE A 121 4.88 4.47 3.74
CA ILE A 121 4.64 3.19 3.03
C ILE A 121 3.16 3.04 2.66
N THR A 122 2.24 3.46 3.54
CA THR A 122 0.79 3.40 3.29
C THR A 122 0.07 4.63 3.81
N CYS A 123 -1.02 5.00 3.14
CA CYS A 123 -2.00 5.98 3.61
C CYS A 123 -3.40 5.55 3.16
N VAL A 124 -4.23 5.06 4.07
CA VAL A 124 -5.64 4.69 3.80
C VAL A 124 -6.54 5.63 4.60
N THR A 125 -7.23 6.53 3.88
CA THR A 125 -8.16 7.51 4.49
C THR A 125 -9.62 7.13 4.37
N PHE A 126 -9.97 6.09 3.59
CA PHE A 126 -11.35 5.64 3.31
C PHE A 126 -12.24 6.63 2.54
N ASP A 127 -11.83 7.88 2.34
CA ASP A 127 -12.61 8.94 1.65
C ASP A 127 -12.99 8.62 0.19
N GLU A 128 -12.02 8.16 -0.60
CA GLU A 128 -12.20 7.81 -2.03
C GLU A 128 -12.53 6.32 -2.21
N GLY A 129 -12.88 5.69 -1.10
CA GLY A 129 -13.07 4.27 -0.96
C GLY A 129 -11.80 3.44 -0.96
N ILE A 130 -11.92 2.23 -0.43
CA ILE A 130 -10.81 1.28 -0.25
C ILE A 130 -10.23 0.82 -1.59
N LYS A 131 -10.99 0.97 -2.69
CA LYS A 131 -10.56 0.61 -4.05
C LYS A 131 -9.60 1.64 -4.68
N ALA A 132 -9.68 2.91 -4.30
CA ALA A 132 -8.76 3.94 -4.75
C ALA A 132 -7.37 3.84 -4.07
N SER A 133 -7.32 3.23 -2.88
CA SER A 133 -6.08 2.96 -2.14
C SER A 133 -5.37 1.64 -2.53
N GLN A 134 -5.88 0.90 -3.53
CA GLN A 134 -5.32 -0.39 -3.98
C GLN A 134 -3.94 -0.28 -4.66
N GLY A 135 -3.46 0.93 -4.93
CA GLY A 135 -2.06 1.18 -5.31
C GLY A 135 -1.04 0.93 -4.18
N LEU A 136 -1.51 0.59 -2.98
CA LEU A 136 -0.75 0.37 -1.75
C LEU A 136 -0.76 -1.10 -1.28
N TRP A 137 -0.46 -2.09 -2.14
CA TRP A 137 -0.23 -3.51 -1.76
C TRP A 137 -1.23 -4.09 -0.73
N LEU A 138 -2.51 -3.74 -0.83
CA LEU A 138 -3.59 -4.22 0.02
C LEU A 138 -3.97 -5.64 -0.43
N TYR A 139 -3.80 -6.65 0.43
CA TYR A 139 -4.11 -8.05 0.09
C TYR A 139 -5.55 -8.43 0.42
N ASN A 140 -6.08 -7.88 1.52
CA ASN A 140 -7.46 -8.02 1.93
C ASN A 140 -7.92 -6.70 2.51
N ALA A 141 -9.06 -6.21 2.06
CA ALA A 141 -9.61 -4.94 2.51
C ALA A 141 -11.15 -5.02 2.57
N ASN A 142 -11.64 -6.11 3.17
CA ASN A 142 -13.06 -6.38 3.41
C ASN A 142 -13.56 -5.53 4.60
N VAL A 143 -13.51 -4.21 4.45
CA VAL A 143 -13.94 -3.25 5.48
C VAL A 143 -15.15 -2.49 4.94
N GLU A 144 -16.19 -2.34 5.76
CA GLU A 144 -17.37 -1.58 5.38
C GLU A 144 -17.04 -0.08 5.48
N GLU A 145 -17.43 0.74 4.50
CA GLU A 145 -17.22 2.19 4.59
C GLU A 145 -18.42 2.83 5.29
N ALA A 146 -18.14 3.60 6.35
CA ALA A 146 -19.10 4.47 7.01
C ALA A 146 -18.89 5.92 6.59
N ASP A 147 -19.98 6.69 6.56
CA ASP A 147 -20.01 8.12 6.22
C ASP A 147 -20.63 8.99 7.33
N VAL A 148 -20.88 8.40 8.50
CA VAL A 148 -21.44 9.05 9.68
C VAL A 148 -20.46 8.95 10.83
N ASP A 149 -20.25 10.07 11.53
CA ASP A 149 -19.42 10.13 12.75
C ASP A 149 -17.97 9.66 12.53
N CYS A 150 -17.43 9.90 11.35
CA CYS A 150 -16.03 9.64 10.99
C CYS A 150 -15.10 10.79 11.40
N LYS A 151 -13.82 10.49 11.63
CA LYS A 151 -12.85 11.51 12.05
C LYS A 151 -12.58 12.53 10.95
N SER A 152 -12.48 12.07 9.71
CA SER A 152 -12.36 12.89 8.51
C SER A 152 -13.08 12.19 7.36
N GLY A 153 -14.01 12.89 6.70
CA GLY A 153 -14.74 12.34 5.54
C GLY A 153 -15.39 10.99 5.83
N LYS A 154 -14.88 9.91 5.22
CA LYS A 154 -15.34 8.53 5.48
C LYS A 154 -14.34 7.77 6.33
N CYS A 155 -14.82 6.70 6.96
CA CYS A 155 -14.01 5.82 7.80
C CYS A 155 -14.34 4.35 7.56
N GLY A 156 -13.41 3.47 7.90
CA GLY A 156 -13.61 2.03 7.79
C GLY A 156 -14.27 1.49 9.06
N PHE A 157 -15.40 0.79 8.91
CA PHE A 157 -16.08 0.05 9.98
C PHE A 157 -15.67 -1.42 9.98
N PHE A 158 -15.26 -1.88 11.16
CA PHE A 158 -14.78 -3.21 11.46
C PHE A 158 -15.81 -3.89 12.36
N ASN A 159 -16.33 -5.05 11.94
CA ASN A 159 -17.54 -5.66 12.54
C ASN A 159 -17.26 -6.90 13.39
N SER A 160 -16.08 -6.99 14.04
CA SER A 160 -15.64 -8.11 14.87
C SER A 160 -15.60 -9.48 14.17
N THR A 161 -15.65 -9.54 12.84
CA THR A 161 -15.55 -10.80 12.09
C THR A 161 -14.16 -11.03 11.52
N LEU A 162 -13.80 -12.31 11.30
CA LEU A 162 -12.54 -12.72 10.67
C LEU A 162 -12.29 -12.04 9.31
N GLN A 163 -13.35 -11.72 8.58
CA GLN A 163 -13.25 -11.10 7.26
C GLN A 163 -13.07 -9.58 7.36
N SER A 164 -13.49 -8.96 8.46
CA SER A 164 -13.48 -7.50 8.61
C SER A 164 -12.13 -7.01 9.09
N LYS A 165 -11.19 -6.88 8.14
CA LYS A 165 -9.81 -6.46 8.38
C LYS A 165 -9.17 -5.86 7.14
N LEU A 166 -8.12 -5.08 7.36
CA LEU A 166 -7.26 -4.52 6.32
C LEU A 166 -5.86 -5.13 6.44
N GLU A 167 -5.35 -5.75 5.38
CA GLU A 167 -4.07 -6.47 5.38
C GLU A 167 -3.07 -5.86 4.40
N LEU A 168 -1.93 -5.42 4.93
CA LEU A 168 -0.80 -4.91 4.17
C LEU A 168 0.23 -6.03 3.96
N ALA A 169 0.14 -6.74 2.84
CA ALA A 169 1.00 -7.89 2.56
C ALA A 169 2.48 -7.54 2.41
N TYR A 170 2.79 -6.29 2.03
CA TYR A 170 4.17 -5.79 1.93
C TYR A 170 4.99 -6.03 3.21
N PHE A 171 4.35 -6.00 4.38
CA PHE A 171 5.05 -6.17 5.66
C PHE A 171 5.40 -7.62 6.00
N SER A 172 4.90 -8.59 5.23
CA SER A 172 5.26 -9.99 5.40
C SER A 172 6.75 -10.20 5.12
N ASN A 173 7.48 -10.67 6.14
CA ASN A 173 8.93 -10.85 6.10
C ASN A 173 9.74 -9.57 5.79
N ALA A 174 9.23 -8.39 6.16
CA ALA A 174 9.86 -7.12 5.79
C ALA A 174 10.45 -6.32 6.97
N PHE A 175 9.98 -6.52 8.20
CA PHE A 175 10.33 -5.69 9.35
C PHE A 175 11.82 -5.69 9.70
N ASP A 176 12.56 -6.76 9.41
CA ASP A 176 14.01 -6.83 9.59
C ASP A 176 14.83 -6.07 8.55
N ARG A 177 14.19 -5.47 7.54
CA ARG A 177 14.83 -4.64 6.52
C ARG A 177 14.76 -3.17 6.87
N PHE A 178 13.95 -2.80 7.85
CA PHE A 178 13.72 -1.41 8.22
C PHE A 178 14.65 -0.99 9.36
N GLU A 179 15.33 0.14 9.16
CA GLU A 179 16.11 0.81 10.20
C GLU A 179 15.22 1.69 11.06
N SER A 180 14.10 2.16 10.52
CA SER A 180 13.08 2.92 11.23
C SER A 180 11.70 2.47 10.80
N PHE A 181 10.71 2.62 11.67
CA PHE A 181 9.32 2.33 11.34
C PHE A 181 8.41 3.26 12.13
N SER A 182 7.37 3.78 11.50
CA SER A 182 6.30 4.43 12.24
C SER A 182 4.94 4.03 11.70
N LEU A 183 3.93 4.06 12.57
CA LEU A 183 2.54 3.93 12.17
C LEU A 183 1.67 4.89 12.97
N SER A 184 0.56 5.28 12.37
CA SER A 184 -0.48 6.06 13.05
C SER A 184 -1.84 5.79 12.44
N PHE A 185 -2.89 5.86 13.25
CA PHE A 185 -4.28 5.77 12.81
C PHE A 185 -5.19 6.38 13.86
N PHE A 186 -6.38 6.79 13.45
CA PHE A 186 -7.47 7.07 14.36
C PHE A 186 -8.31 5.82 14.58
N PHE A 187 -8.82 5.65 15.79
CA PHE A 187 -9.74 4.58 16.14
C PHE A 187 -10.87 5.09 17.03
N LYS A 188 -12.04 4.47 16.91
CA LYS A 188 -13.20 4.65 17.78
C LYS A 188 -13.86 3.30 18.00
N ARG A 189 -14.15 2.93 19.25
CA ARG A 189 -14.77 1.64 19.56
C ARG A 189 -16.28 1.71 19.36
N SER A 190 -16.88 0.59 18.95
CA SER A 190 -18.32 0.42 19.07
C SER A 190 -18.72 0.33 20.55
N ALA A 191 -19.87 0.92 20.89
CA ALA A 191 -20.37 0.93 22.26
C ALA A 191 -20.55 -0.51 22.79
N GLY A 192 -19.96 -0.78 23.97
CA GLY A 192 -20.02 -2.10 24.60
C GLY A 192 -19.00 -3.12 24.08
N GLU A 193 -18.03 -2.68 23.25
CA GLU A 193 -16.85 -3.48 22.95
C GLU A 193 -16.14 -3.89 24.26
N ALA A 194 -15.78 -5.17 24.33
CA ALA A 194 -15.18 -5.75 25.51
C ALA A 194 -14.07 -6.74 25.14
N GLY A 195 -13.13 -6.90 26.07
CA GLY A 195 -11.95 -7.75 25.89
C GLY A 195 -10.77 -6.99 25.30
N SER A 196 -9.82 -7.72 24.74
CA SER A 196 -8.66 -7.15 24.05
C SER A 196 -8.77 -7.44 22.56
N ARG A 197 -8.94 -6.40 21.75
CA ARG A 197 -9.12 -6.51 20.30
C ARG A 197 -7.98 -5.84 19.55
N SER A 198 -7.58 -6.42 18.43
CA SER A 198 -6.41 -5.95 17.66
C SER A 198 -6.79 -4.76 16.80
N LEU A 199 -6.18 -3.61 17.08
CA LEU A 199 -6.27 -2.42 16.23
C LEU A 199 -5.27 -2.52 15.08
N VAL A 200 -4.05 -2.94 15.39
CA VAL A 200 -3.04 -3.34 14.43
C VAL A 200 -2.25 -4.53 14.96
N ASP A 201 -1.89 -5.47 14.09
CA ASP A 201 -1.14 -6.67 14.46
C ASP A 201 -0.22 -7.12 13.32
N ASN A 202 1.02 -7.48 13.67
CA ASN A 202 1.93 -8.19 12.79
C ASN A 202 2.51 -9.37 13.56
N ALA A 203 1.72 -10.41 13.72
CA ALA A 203 2.09 -11.61 14.45
C ALA A 203 1.62 -12.89 13.74
N GLU A 204 2.32 -13.98 14.02
CA GLU A 204 1.88 -15.35 13.71
C GLU A 204 1.21 -15.95 14.95
N CYS A 205 0.50 -17.07 14.80
CA CYS A 205 -0.38 -17.59 15.84
C CYS A 205 0.33 -18.05 17.11
N ASP A 206 1.59 -18.44 16.96
CA ASP A 206 2.38 -19.07 18.02
C ASP A 206 3.69 -18.32 18.31
N ASN A 207 3.89 -17.13 17.73
CA ASN A 207 5.14 -16.36 17.87
C ASN A 207 4.86 -14.91 18.29
N GLU A 208 5.81 -14.31 19.02
CA GLU A 208 5.82 -12.88 19.25
C GLU A 208 5.91 -12.14 17.91
N GLY A 209 4.98 -11.21 17.69
CA GLY A 209 4.92 -10.39 16.49
C GLY A 209 6.03 -9.35 16.39
N SER A 210 6.04 -8.56 15.32
CA SER A 210 6.95 -7.42 15.19
C SER A 210 6.40 -6.18 15.91
N VAL A 211 5.11 -5.91 15.70
CA VAL A 211 4.39 -4.77 16.28
C VAL A 211 2.93 -5.15 16.52
N PHE A 212 2.34 -4.63 17.60
CA PHE A 212 0.88 -4.67 17.77
C PHE A 212 0.38 -3.44 18.52
N ALA A 213 -0.89 -3.11 18.29
CA ALA A 213 -1.67 -2.29 19.20
C ALA A 213 -3.05 -2.92 19.40
N ARG A 214 -3.54 -2.92 20.64
CA ARG A 214 -4.82 -3.51 21.02
C ARG A 214 -5.70 -2.51 21.74
N SER A 215 -6.97 -2.46 21.36
CA SER A 215 -8.05 -1.95 22.19
C SER A 215 -8.14 -2.85 23.41
N VAL A 216 -8.22 -2.28 24.61
CA VAL A 216 -8.43 -2.99 25.87
C VAL A 216 -9.47 -2.27 26.71
N ALA A 217 -9.97 -2.95 27.75
CA ALA A 217 -10.84 -2.34 28.74
C ALA A 217 -10.20 -1.05 29.31
N GLY A 218 -10.78 0.10 28.97
CA GLY A 218 -10.31 1.39 29.43
C GLY A 218 -9.06 1.94 28.74
N GLY A 219 -8.68 1.48 27.54
CA GLY A 219 -7.57 2.13 26.82
C GLY A 219 -7.04 1.42 25.59
N VAL A 220 -5.79 1.74 25.27
CA VAL A 220 -4.99 1.09 24.22
C VAL A 220 -3.68 0.56 24.80
N GLN A 221 -3.24 -0.59 24.31
CA GLN A 221 -1.92 -1.16 24.54
C GLN A 221 -1.12 -1.18 23.25
N GLY A 222 0.19 -0.99 23.35
CA GLY A 222 1.12 -1.05 22.22
C GLY A 222 2.33 -1.91 22.54
N SER A 223 2.91 -2.53 21.51
CA SER A 223 4.17 -3.25 21.62
C SER A 223 4.95 -3.20 20.32
N ALA A 224 6.27 -3.21 20.43
CA ALA A 224 7.20 -3.52 19.36
C ALA A 224 8.26 -4.50 19.88
N THR A 225 8.57 -5.53 19.09
CA THR A 225 9.50 -6.60 19.48
C THR A 225 10.65 -6.67 18.48
N ASN A 226 11.88 -6.75 18.98
CA ASN A 226 13.07 -6.89 18.14
C ASN A 226 13.37 -8.35 17.79
N SER A 227 14.31 -8.56 16.87
CA SER A 227 14.73 -9.91 16.43
C SER A 227 15.35 -10.78 17.53
N SER A 228 15.64 -10.20 18.69
CA SER A 228 16.16 -10.89 19.87
C SER A 228 15.08 -11.27 20.89
N GLY A 229 13.80 -10.99 20.61
CA GLY A 229 12.67 -11.27 21.50
C GLY A 229 12.54 -10.28 22.67
N VAL A 230 13.23 -9.15 22.62
CA VAL A 230 13.00 -8.05 23.58
C VAL A 230 11.83 -7.23 23.07
N SER A 231 10.87 -6.95 23.95
CA SER A 231 9.69 -6.15 23.62
C SER A 231 9.73 -4.81 24.38
N ALA A 232 9.45 -3.74 23.64
CA ALA A 232 9.08 -2.45 24.19
C ALA A 232 7.57 -2.38 24.28
N THR A 233 7.00 -2.07 25.44
CA THR A 233 5.54 -2.03 25.62
C THR A 233 5.06 -0.72 26.19
N TYR A 234 3.79 -0.44 25.92
CA TYR A 234 3.06 0.62 26.57
C TYR A 234 1.68 0.11 26.89
N GLU A 235 1.25 0.36 28.11
CA GLU A 235 -0.13 0.18 28.52
C GLU A 235 -0.66 1.51 29.05
N ASN A 236 -1.88 1.86 28.60
CA ASN A 236 -2.83 2.74 29.28
C ASN A 236 -2.77 4.25 28.96
N LEU A 237 -3.82 4.71 28.28
CA LEU A 237 -4.57 5.91 28.67
C LEU A 237 -6.06 5.58 28.51
N ALA A 238 -6.91 6.20 29.34
CA ALA A 238 -8.37 6.07 29.31
C ALA A 238 -8.93 6.43 27.92
N ALA A 239 -9.09 5.44 27.05
CA ALA A 239 -9.91 5.59 25.87
C ALA A 239 -11.37 5.43 26.32
N ASP A 240 -12.21 6.39 26.00
CA ASP A 240 -13.66 6.23 26.02
C ASP A 240 -14.11 5.73 24.63
N ASP A 241 -15.40 5.80 24.33
CA ASP A 241 -15.92 5.39 23.03
C ASP A 241 -15.90 6.54 22.02
N GLU A 242 -15.02 7.55 22.21
CA GLU A 242 -14.75 8.63 21.25
C GLU A 242 -13.56 8.32 20.34
N TRP A 243 -13.33 9.21 19.38
CA TRP A 243 -12.19 9.11 18.47
C TRP A 243 -10.87 9.45 19.16
N HIS A 244 -9.97 8.48 19.17
CA HIS A 244 -8.59 8.63 19.60
C HIS A 244 -7.60 8.40 18.46
N GLN A 245 -6.42 9.00 18.56
CA GLN A 245 -5.29 8.69 17.70
C GLN A 245 -4.32 7.76 18.41
N TYR A 246 -3.89 6.69 17.76
CA TYR A 246 -2.72 5.92 18.18
C TYR A 246 -1.57 6.18 17.21
N ALA A 247 -0.35 6.30 17.74
CA ALA A 247 0.86 6.26 16.93
C ALA A 247 2.02 5.59 17.66
N MET A 248 2.91 4.98 16.87
CA MET A 248 4.17 4.38 17.32
C MET A 248 5.28 4.81 16.37
N SER A 249 6.46 5.11 16.91
CA SER A 249 7.68 5.28 16.12
C SER A 249 8.81 4.44 16.67
N TYR A 250 9.65 3.95 15.78
CA TYR A 250 10.86 3.19 16.05
C TYR A 250 11.99 3.71 15.17
N ASP A 251 13.16 3.94 15.75
CA ASP A 251 14.31 4.58 15.06
C ASP A 251 15.54 3.67 14.91
N GLY A 252 15.40 2.36 15.19
CA GLY A 252 16.50 1.39 15.15
C GLY A 252 17.10 1.12 16.53
N GLU A 253 16.76 1.95 17.52
CA GLU A 253 17.29 1.83 18.87
C GLU A 253 16.19 1.94 19.94
N THR A 254 15.14 2.72 19.69
CA THR A 254 14.16 3.11 20.69
C THR A 254 12.75 3.09 20.08
N ALA A 255 11.79 2.49 20.79
CA ALA A 255 10.37 2.55 20.46
C ALA A 255 9.69 3.63 21.30
N ARG A 256 8.82 4.43 20.66
CA ARG A 256 8.03 5.50 21.30
C ARG A 256 6.56 5.34 20.95
N PHE A 257 5.70 5.58 21.93
CA PHE A 257 4.26 5.42 21.82
C PHE A 257 3.54 6.74 22.10
N TYR A 258 2.49 7.02 21.34
CA TYR A 258 1.72 8.24 21.40
C TYR A 258 0.22 7.94 21.32
N VAL A 259 -0.56 8.68 22.10
CA VAL A 259 -2.02 8.68 22.05
C VAL A 259 -2.51 10.11 21.99
N ASP A 260 -3.39 10.44 21.06
CA ASP A 260 -3.91 11.80 20.82
C ASP A 260 -2.82 12.87 20.63
N GLY A 261 -1.72 12.46 19.99
CA GLY A 261 -0.53 13.29 19.78
C GLY A 261 0.32 13.52 21.03
N LEU A 262 -0.06 12.96 22.19
CA LEU A 262 0.69 13.05 23.44
C LEU A 262 1.63 11.86 23.60
N PHE A 263 2.87 12.14 23.98
CA PHE A 263 3.86 11.13 24.32
C PHE A 263 3.42 10.32 25.54
N GLN A 264 3.51 9.00 25.43
CA GLN A 264 3.08 8.08 26.47
C GLN A 264 4.24 7.31 27.11
N ALA A 265 5.09 6.73 26.27
CA ALA A 265 6.21 5.91 26.72
C ALA A 265 7.33 5.86 25.68
N GLU A 266 8.53 5.58 26.17
CA GLU A 266 9.74 5.32 25.40
C GLU A 266 10.50 4.17 26.06
N GLU A 267 10.89 3.17 25.27
CA GLU A 267 11.69 2.05 25.75
C GLU A 267 12.80 1.69 24.76
N GLN A 268 13.95 1.28 25.31
CA GLN A 268 15.09 0.84 24.52
C GLN A 268 14.77 -0.50 23.84
N LEU A 269 14.85 -0.51 22.51
CA LEU A 269 14.54 -1.65 21.65
C LEU A 269 15.63 -1.80 20.59
N GLY A 270 16.86 -2.00 21.04
CA GLY A 270 18.03 -2.04 20.15
C GLY A 270 17.97 -3.16 19.11
N GLY A 271 18.39 -2.84 17.88
CA GLY A 271 18.46 -3.78 16.78
C GLY A 271 17.10 -4.03 16.10
N ARG A 272 17.14 -4.51 14.86
CA ARG A 272 15.98 -4.60 13.96
C ARG A 272 14.74 -5.24 14.59
N LEU A 273 13.57 -4.74 14.19
CA LEU A 273 12.29 -5.34 14.53
C LEU A 273 12.24 -6.81 14.09
N ASN A 274 11.50 -7.62 14.84
CA ASN A 274 11.37 -9.05 14.58
C ASN A 274 10.85 -9.29 13.16
N ARG A 275 11.25 -10.40 12.52
CA ARG A 275 10.73 -10.78 11.20
C ARG A 275 9.72 -11.91 11.36
N VAL A 276 8.48 -11.64 10.97
CA VAL A 276 7.42 -12.66 10.92
C VAL A 276 6.84 -12.80 9.52
N LYS A 277 6.29 -13.98 9.22
CA LYS A 277 5.64 -14.32 7.95
C LYS A 277 4.17 -13.87 7.92
N ALA A 278 3.86 -12.76 8.56
CA ALA A 278 2.51 -12.21 8.68
C ALA A 278 2.43 -10.83 7.98
N PRO A 279 1.29 -10.48 7.33
CA PRO A 279 1.03 -9.12 6.91
C PRO A 279 0.87 -8.19 8.13
N LEU A 280 0.94 -6.87 7.91
CA LEU A 280 0.48 -5.91 8.91
C LEU A 280 -1.04 -5.77 8.78
N VAL A 281 -1.77 -6.19 9.80
CA VAL A 281 -3.24 -6.30 9.79
C VAL A 281 -3.81 -5.18 10.65
N PHE A 282 -4.77 -4.42 10.14
CA PHE A 282 -5.56 -3.47 10.91
C PHE A 282 -6.97 -4.02 11.16
N GLY A 283 -7.49 -3.77 12.37
CA GLY A 283 -8.82 -4.17 12.82
C GLY A 283 -8.98 -5.68 13.09
N GLY A 284 -7.88 -6.43 13.16
CA GLY A 284 -7.92 -7.85 13.47
C GLY A 284 -6.53 -8.46 13.60
N CYS A 285 -6.49 -9.78 13.66
CA CYS A 285 -5.26 -10.56 13.68
C CYS A 285 -5.28 -11.64 12.60
N VAL A 286 -4.14 -12.32 12.40
CA VAL A 286 -4.02 -13.40 11.41
C VAL A 286 -4.76 -14.67 11.83
N CYS A 287 -4.90 -14.91 13.14
CA CYS A 287 -5.06 -16.27 13.69
C CYS A 287 -6.46 -16.67 14.15
N GLY A 288 -7.47 -15.82 14.00
CA GLY A 288 -8.81 -16.15 14.48
C GLY A 288 -9.03 -15.86 15.96
N GLY A 289 -10.17 -16.32 16.49
CA GLY A 289 -10.58 -16.13 17.89
C GLY A 289 -11.18 -14.75 18.16
N ASP A 290 -11.16 -14.32 19.42
CA ASP A 290 -11.77 -13.06 19.87
C ASP A 290 -10.84 -11.83 19.68
N CYS A 291 -9.99 -11.83 18.65
CA CYS A 291 -9.02 -10.76 18.43
C CYS A 291 -9.53 -9.64 17.48
N PHE A 292 -10.71 -9.81 16.87
CA PHE A 292 -11.23 -8.90 15.84
C PHE A 292 -11.84 -7.64 16.45
N PHE A 293 -11.53 -6.49 15.84
CA PHE A 293 -11.99 -5.20 16.32
C PHE A 293 -13.44 -4.93 15.95
N ASP A 294 -14.18 -4.34 16.87
CA ASP A 294 -15.51 -3.76 16.64
C ASP A 294 -15.43 -2.25 16.78
N GLY A 295 -15.53 -1.53 15.67
CA GLY A 295 -15.42 -0.08 15.68
C GLY A 295 -14.93 0.49 14.36
N TYR A 296 -14.39 1.69 14.42
CA TYR A 296 -14.03 2.48 13.27
C TYR A 296 -12.54 2.77 13.27
N LEU A 297 -11.89 2.67 12.11
CA LEU A 297 -10.55 3.20 11.87
C LEU A 297 -10.59 4.27 10.78
N ASP A 298 -9.68 5.24 10.90
CA ASP A 298 -9.55 6.31 9.92
C ASP A 298 -8.06 6.73 9.80
N THR A 299 -7.68 7.19 8.61
CA THR A 299 -6.36 7.77 8.31
C THR A 299 -5.21 6.86 8.76
N VAL A 300 -5.25 5.61 8.31
CA VAL A 300 -4.19 4.63 8.58
C VAL A 300 -2.94 5.01 7.80
N ARG A 301 -1.82 5.17 8.49
CA ARG A 301 -0.53 5.54 7.90
C ARG A 301 0.60 4.69 8.45
N THR A 302 1.56 4.36 7.59
CA THR A 302 2.80 3.70 7.98
C THR A 302 3.98 4.33 7.25
N THR A 303 5.17 4.30 7.81
CA THR A 303 6.41 4.81 7.19
C THR A 303 7.58 3.92 7.57
N VAL A 304 8.60 3.81 6.70
CA VAL A 304 9.93 3.26 7.04
C VAL A 304 11.02 4.18 6.54
#